data_AF-A0A7D5S405-F1
#
_entry.id   AF-A0A7D5S405-F1
#
_cell.length_a   1.000
_cell.length_b   1.000
_cell.length_c   1.000
_cell.angle_alpha   90.00
_cell.angle_beta   90.00
_cell.angle_gamma   90.00
#
_symmetry.space_group_name_H-M   'P 1'
#
loop_
_entity.id
_entity.type
_entity.pdbx_description
1 polymer ?
#
loop_
_entity_poly.entity_id
_entity_poly.type
_entity_poly.pdbx_seq_one_letter_code
_entity_poly.pdbx_strand_id
1 'polypeptide(L)'
;MRLLTRREHSQAELALKLKQRGFSPIIIEQVLTEMDTSGWQSDVRFVTAYVRQQAAKGYGPLYITQALKQRGIEMELITAELKN
;
A
#
# COMPACT_ATOMS: atom_id res chain seq x y z
N MET A 1 5.35 -8.35 15.52
CA MET A 1 4.96 -7.97 14.14
C MET A 1 3.49 -8.32 13.87
N ARG A 2 2.52 -7.47 14.25
CA ARG A 2 1.07 -7.73 14.06
C ARG A 2 0.42 -6.81 13.00
N LEU A 3 1.24 -6.11 12.21
CA LEU A 3 0.76 -5.11 11.26
C LEU A 3 0.29 -5.71 9.93
N LEU A 4 0.77 -6.89 9.53
CA LEU A 4 0.39 -7.54 8.26
C LEU A 4 -0.74 -8.56 8.41
N THR A 5 -1.13 -8.93 9.63
CA THR A 5 -1.98 -10.10 9.87
C THR A 5 -3.45 -9.93 9.50
N ARG A 6 -3.87 -8.80 8.89
CA ARG A 6 -5.29 -8.54 8.60
C ARG A 6 -5.59 -8.06 7.18
N ARG A 7 -4.65 -7.40 6.52
CA ARG A 7 -4.75 -6.98 5.11
C ARG A 7 -3.38 -6.57 4.57
N GLU A 8 -3.28 -6.52 3.25
CA GLU A 8 -2.16 -5.87 2.56
C GLU A 8 -2.09 -4.39 2.95
N HIS A 9 -0.87 -3.86 3.00
CA HIS A 9 -0.59 -2.45 3.30
C HIS A 9 0.37 -1.90 2.24
N SER A 10 0.16 -0.65 1.84
CA SER A 10 1.17 0.05 1.04
C SER A 10 2.41 0.34 1.88
N GLN A 11 3.54 0.48 1.20
CA GLN A 11 4.79 0.89 1.83
C GLN A 11 4.61 2.22 2.60
N ALA A 12 3.90 3.19 2.01
CA ALA A 12 3.61 4.46 2.64
C ALA A 12 2.69 4.36 3.87
N GLU A 13 1.68 3.46 3.86
CA GLU A 13 0.85 3.21 5.04
C GLU A 13 1.69 2.68 6.21
N LEU A 14 2.65 1.79 5.93
CA LEU A 14 3.56 1.26 6.94
C LEU A 14 4.56 2.30 7.43
N ALA A 15 5.15 3.08 6.52
CA ALA A 15 6.06 4.17 6.85
C ALA A 15 5.41 5.18 7.81
N LEU A 16 4.17 5.60 7.50
CA LEU A 16 3.42 6.52 8.34
C LEU A 16 3.15 5.93 9.74
N LYS A 17 2.75 4.67 9.82
CA LYS A 17 2.50 3.98 11.11
C LYS A 17 3.76 3.85 11.95
N LEU A 18 4.89 3.53 11.33
CA LEU A 18 6.16 3.43 12.04
C LEU A 18 6.64 4.81 12.51
N LYS A 19 6.51 5.84 11.68
CA LYS A 19 6.80 7.23 12.07
C LYS A 19 5.94 7.68 13.26
N GLN A 20 4.63 7.39 13.24
CA GLN A 20 3.73 7.70 14.35
C GLN A 20 4.08 6.98 15.65
N ARG A 21 4.85 5.89 15.59
CA ARG A 21 5.38 5.18 16.76
C ARG A 21 6.74 5.69 17.23
N GLY A 22 7.28 6.73 16.59
CA GLY A 22 8.54 7.35 16.96
C GLY A 22 9.80 6.70 16.40
N PHE A 23 9.68 5.79 15.42
CA PHE A 23 10.86 5.23 14.74
C PHE A 23 11.51 6.28 13.83
N SER A 24 12.85 6.25 13.75
CA SER A 24 13.60 7.16 12.89
C SER A 24 13.42 6.82 11.40
N PRO A 25 13.58 7.80 10.48
CA PRO A 25 13.45 7.55 9.04
C PRO A 25 14.37 6.44 8.53
N ILE A 26 15.61 6.36 9.04
CA ILE A 26 16.59 5.34 8.64
C ILE A 26 16.11 3.93 9.00
N ILE A 27 15.59 3.74 10.22
CA ILE A 27 15.07 2.44 10.67
C ILE A 27 13.82 2.06 9.87
N ILE A 28 12.97 3.03 9.55
CA ILE A 28 11.79 2.81 8.74
C ILE A 28 12.17 2.32 7.35
N GLU A 29 13.11 3.00 6.69
CA GLU A 29 13.58 2.64 5.35
C GLU A 29 14.20 1.22 5.32
N GLN A 30 15.06 0.91 6.31
CA GLN A 30 15.67 -0.41 6.43
C GLN A 30 14.62 -1.52 6.58
N VAL A 31 13.66 -1.35 7.50
CA VAL A 31 12.61 -2.34 7.74
C VAL A 31 11.70 -2.49 6.52
N LEU A 32 11.33 -1.40 5.86
CA LEU A 32 10.49 -1.48 4.66
C LEU A 32 11.19 -2.17 3.50
N THR A 33 12.50 -1.94 3.34
CA THR A 33 13.33 -2.64 2.36
C THR A 33 13.39 -4.13 2.66
N GLU A 34 13.60 -4.51 3.92
CA GLU A 34 13.58 -5.91 4.34
C GLU A 34 12.21 -6.55 4.07
N MET A 35 11.12 -5.87 4.40
CA MET A 35 9.75 -6.37 4.19
C MET A 35 9.40 -6.55 2.72
N ASP A 36 9.85 -5.64 1.85
CA ASP A 36 9.65 -5.75 0.40
C ASP A 36 10.46 -6.92 -0.19
N THR A 37 11.76 -6.97 0.12
CA THR A 37 12.66 -8.04 -0.37
C THR A 37 12.27 -9.43 0.12
N SER A 38 11.73 -9.54 1.34
CA SER A 38 11.23 -10.81 1.88
C SER A 38 9.79 -11.11 1.47
N GLY A 39 9.15 -10.26 0.66
CA GLY A 39 7.81 -10.44 0.12
C GLY A 39 6.67 -10.24 1.12
N TRP A 40 6.97 -9.81 2.35
CA TRP A 40 5.97 -9.54 3.39
C TRP A 40 5.13 -8.29 3.08
N GLN A 41 5.70 -7.34 2.35
CA GLN A 41 5.01 -6.19 1.79
C GLN A 41 5.04 -6.27 0.26
N SER A 42 3.99 -5.79 -0.40
CA SER A 42 3.97 -5.61 -1.86
C SER A 42 2.90 -4.59 -2.23
N ASP A 43 3.32 -3.48 -2.85
CA ASP A 43 2.38 -2.46 -3.33
C ASP A 43 1.47 -3.01 -4.44
N VAL A 44 1.95 -3.98 -5.23
CA VAL A 44 1.13 -4.68 -6.24
C VAL A 44 -0.01 -5.44 -5.57
N ARG A 45 0.29 -6.32 -4.59
CA ARG A 45 -0.76 -7.07 -3.88
C ARG A 45 -1.72 -6.14 -3.13
N PHE A 46 -1.19 -5.06 -2.57
CA PHE A 46 -2.00 -4.02 -1.94
C PHE A 46 -2.98 -3.38 -2.93
N VAL A 47 -2.50 -2.93 -4.10
CA VAL A 47 -3.31 -2.28 -5.13
C VAL A 47 -4.42 -3.22 -5.62
N THR A 48 -4.08 -4.45 -6.01
CA THR A 48 -5.07 -5.43 -6.48
C THR A 48 -6.16 -5.71 -5.42
N ALA A 49 -5.75 -5.94 -4.16
CA ALA A 49 -6.71 -6.17 -3.08
C ALA A 49 -7.60 -4.94 -2.82
N TYR A 50 -7.02 -3.74 -2.89
CA TYR A 50 -7.73 -2.49 -2.67
C TYR A 50 -8.74 -2.18 -3.79
N VAL A 51 -8.34 -2.30 -5.06
CA VAL A 51 -9.21 -2.09 -6.22
C VAL A 51 -10.41 -3.02 -6.14
N ARG A 52 -10.17 -4.33 -5.95
CA ARG A 52 -11.24 -5.33 -5.79
C ARG A 52 -12.18 -4.98 -4.64
N GLN A 53 -11.64 -4.56 -3.49
CA GLN A 53 -12.45 -4.20 -2.33
C GLN A 53 -13.33 -2.97 -2.59
N GLN A 54 -12.79 -1.93 -3.22
CA GLN A 54 -13.54 -0.69 -3.46
C GLN A 54 -14.56 -0.85 -4.58
N ALA A 55 -14.23 -1.59 -5.65
CA ALA A 55 -15.16 -1.92 -6.72
C ALA A 55 -16.36 -2.71 -6.19
N ALA A 56 -16.15 -3.68 -5.29
CA ALA A 56 -17.22 -4.43 -4.64
C ALA A 56 -18.14 -3.56 -3.76
N LYS A 57 -17.69 -2.36 -3.37
CA LYS A 57 -18.50 -1.35 -2.65
C LYS A 57 -19.18 -0.34 -3.57
N GLY A 58 -19.00 -0.46 -4.89
CA GLY A 58 -19.58 0.43 -5.89
C GLY A 58 -18.77 1.71 -6.17
N TYR A 59 -17.53 1.82 -5.68
CA TYR A 59 -16.69 2.97 -6.00
C TYR A 59 -16.12 2.86 -7.42
N GLY A 60 -16.22 3.94 -8.19
CA GLY A 60 -15.70 4.01 -9.55
C GLY A 60 -14.18 4.26 -9.64
N PRO A 61 -13.59 4.07 -10.84
CA PRO A 61 -12.13 4.17 -11.06
C PRO A 61 -11.50 5.50 -10.63
N LEU A 62 -12.22 6.62 -10.77
CA LEU A 62 -11.73 7.94 -10.37
C LEU A 62 -11.48 8.03 -8.86
N TYR A 63 -12.45 7.56 -8.06
CA TYR A 63 -12.33 7.53 -6.61
C TYR A 63 -11.18 6.61 -6.18
N ILE A 64 -11.13 5.41 -6.76
CA ILE A 64 -10.11 4.41 -6.45
C ILE A 64 -8.71 4.95 -6.75
N THR A 65 -8.53 5.59 -7.91
CA THR A 65 -7.27 6.23 -8.31
C THR A 65 -6.83 7.28 -7.29
N GLN A 66 -7.73 8.18 -6.90
CA GLN A 66 -7.40 9.23 -5.93
C GLN A 66 -7.04 8.64 -4.56
N ALA A 67 -7.76 7.61 -4.12
CA ALA A 67 -7.53 6.96 -2.84
C ALA A 67 -6.21 6.16 -2.80
N LEU A 68 -5.77 5.60 -3.93
CA LEU A 68 -4.46 4.93 -4.05
C LEU A 68 -3.32 5.95 -4.08
N LYS A 69 -3.47 7.08 -4.81
CA LYS A 69 -2.49 8.19 -4.79
C LYS A 69 -2.26 8.74 -3.38
N GLN A 70 -3.33 8.94 -2.60
CA GLN A 70 -3.22 9.38 -1.20
C GLN A 70 -2.48 8.38 -0.31
N ARG A 71 -2.34 7.13 -0.75
CA ARG A 71 -1.60 6.06 -0.06
C ARG A 71 -0.21 5.83 -0.64
N GLY A 72 0.30 6.80 -1.42
CA GLY A 72 1.65 6.78 -1.96
C GLY A 72 1.87 5.76 -3.06
N ILE A 73 0.81 5.29 -3.73
CA ILE A 73 0.95 4.38 -4.86
C ILE A 73 1.27 5.15 -6.12
N GLU A 74 2.31 4.71 -6.81
CA GLU A 74 2.74 5.26 -8.09
C GLU A 74 1.67 5.14 -9.17
N MET A 75 1.54 6.19 -9.98
CA MET A 75 0.46 6.25 -10.97
C MET A 75 0.58 5.16 -12.03
N GLU A 76 1.79 4.74 -12.37
CA GLU A 76 2.01 3.65 -13.32
C GLU A 76 1.35 2.34 -12.84
N LEU A 77 1.56 1.98 -11.58
CA LEU A 77 0.95 0.79 -10.98
C LEU A 77 -0.58 0.88 -10.93
N ILE A 78 -1.12 2.06 -10.61
CA ILE A 78 -2.58 2.28 -10.64
C ILE A 78 -3.13 2.10 -12.05
N THR A 79 -2.47 2.68 -13.07
CA THR A 79 -2.92 2.53 -14.46
C THR A 79 -2.84 1.10 -14.95
N ALA A 80 -1.81 0.35 -14.54
CA ALA A 80 -1.64 -1.04 -14.93
C ALA A 80 -2.79 -1.90 -14.38
N GLU A 81 -3.16 -1.71 -13.10
CA GLU A 81 -4.25 -2.46 -12.48
C GLU A 81 -5.63 -2.13 -13.09
N LEU A 82 -5.93 -0.85 -13.32
CA LEU A 82 -7.27 -0.43 -13.78
C LEU A 82 -7.54 -0.67 -15.28
N LYS A 83 -6.54 -1.11 -16.05
CA LYS A 83 -6.69 -1.48 -17.47
C LYS A 83 -7.09 -2.93 -17.69
N ASN A 84 -6.97 -3.78 -16.67
CA ASN A 84 -7.42 -5.17 -16.67
C ASN A 84 -8.92 -5.26 -16.33
#